data_AF-A0A3N5MZ14-F1
#
_entry.id   AF-A0A3N5MZ14-F1
#
_cell.length_a   1.000
_cell.length_b   1.000
_cell.length_c   1.000
_cell.angle_alpha   90.00
_cell.angle_beta   90.00
_cell.angle_gamma   90.00
#
_symmetry.space_group_name_H-M   'P 1'
#
loop_
_entity.id
_entity.type
_entity.pdbx_description
1 polymer ?
#
loop_
_entity_poly.entity_id
_entity_poly.type
_entity_poly.pdbx_seq_one_letter_code
_entity_poly.pdbx_strand_id
1 'polypeptide(L)'
;MDHRSAPCRGDPARGPRRSHRPCARADGPSELAAARRAHARLSRRLRSRARARSATAAAARAAPPGILARLRRQDPLRAEGGDPLLVGDAQPGAKAAPLNLSTSGSDPRGATGVEFGISVGHIAAVDYAQHGERLGFTRCWVTDSPLLRSNLFATMAAVALSTRTIQIGAGVAVCGMRLAPEAASGIASVNALAPGRTFAIFGTGNTSMRMLGLRPTGAKALREYVRVVRALLRGEEVPFSLDNETHPIRFTSLEQNHVRLDPPAPVHVAANGPLGQAVAGEIADGLCTSIPRGGTIGEALANARRGAARAGRVLGDDFHTSALVNVLMLEPGEPLDSPRVIAEVGPAVMTNFHYLVDWVRETGKEPPAYVRPVWDEYMAFRRARDAADAHLKMH
;
A
#
# COMPACT_ATOMS: atom_id res chain seq x y z
N MET A 1 -69.14 -49.73 -26.83
CA MET A 1 -69.00 -49.62 -25.37
C MET A 1 -67.64 -49.00 -25.14
N ASP A 2 -67.66 -47.68 -25.16
CA ASP A 2 -66.57 -46.73 -25.15
C ASP A 2 -67.28 -45.42 -24.81
N HIS A 3 -66.95 -44.74 -23.71
CA HIS A 3 -67.33 -43.35 -23.38
C HIS A 3 -67.10 -43.02 -21.90
N ARG A 4 -66.40 -41.90 -21.62
CA ARG A 4 -66.88 -40.66 -20.95
C ARG A 4 -65.66 -39.87 -20.43
N SER A 5 -65.28 -38.71 -20.96
CA SER A 5 -65.88 -37.36 -20.96
C SER A 5 -65.28 -36.43 -19.88
N ALA A 6 -64.71 -35.30 -20.32
CA ALA A 6 -64.21 -34.17 -19.53
C ALA A 6 -65.36 -33.36 -18.85
N PRO A 7 -65.05 -32.34 -18.00
CA PRO A 7 -65.06 -30.97 -18.53
C PRO A 7 -64.14 -29.93 -17.85
N CYS A 8 -63.89 -28.84 -18.60
CA CYS A 8 -63.33 -27.55 -18.16
C CYS A 8 -64.30 -26.71 -17.30
N ARG A 9 -63.73 -25.82 -16.46
CA ARG A 9 -64.20 -24.49 -15.94
C ARG A 9 -63.29 -24.17 -14.72
N GLY A 10 -62.74 -22.99 -14.43
CA GLY A 10 -62.69 -21.64 -15.00
C GLY A 10 -61.88 -20.76 -14.00
N ASP A 11 -61.18 -19.74 -14.50
CA ASP A 11 -60.50 -18.69 -13.72
C ASP A 11 -61.52 -17.57 -13.36
N PRO A 12 -61.42 -16.83 -12.24
CA PRO A 12 -60.73 -15.54 -12.33
C PRO A 12 -60.06 -15.03 -11.03
N ALA A 13 -58.78 -14.65 -11.11
CA ALA A 13 -58.25 -13.55 -10.28
C ALA A 13 -57.28 -12.66 -11.09
N ARG A 14 -57.83 -11.57 -11.63
CA ARG A 14 -57.11 -10.47 -12.28
C ARG A 14 -56.30 -9.67 -11.24
N GLY A 15 -54.98 -9.59 -11.42
CA GLY A 15 -54.11 -8.53 -10.91
C GLY A 15 -53.48 -7.76 -12.07
N PRO A 16 -53.21 -6.45 -11.96
CA PRO A 16 -53.10 -5.56 -13.12
C PRO A 16 -51.77 -5.70 -13.87
N ARG A 17 -51.88 -5.73 -15.21
CA ARG A 17 -50.77 -5.57 -16.15
C ARG A 17 -50.06 -4.24 -15.88
N ARG A 18 -48.78 -4.28 -15.46
CA ARG A 18 -47.90 -3.11 -15.55
C ARG A 18 -47.41 -3.00 -16.99
N SER A 19 -47.84 -1.94 -17.64
CA SER A 19 -47.35 -1.47 -18.94
C SER A 19 -45.84 -1.28 -18.90
N HIS A 20 -45.13 -1.87 -19.87
CA HIS A 20 -43.77 -1.46 -20.21
C HIS A 20 -43.74 0.04 -20.54
N ARG A 21 -43.06 0.84 -19.72
CA ARG A 21 -42.57 2.15 -20.14
C ARG A 21 -41.24 1.92 -20.88
N PRO A 22 -41.08 2.44 -22.11
CA PRO A 22 -39.76 2.50 -22.71
C PRO A 22 -38.89 3.44 -21.89
N CYS A 23 -37.64 3.03 -21.66
CA CYS A 23 -36.61 3.88 -21.08
C CYS A 23 -36.47 5.12 -21.97
N ALA A 24 -36.73 6.30 -21.42
CA ALA A 24 -36.56 7.56 -22.13
C ALA A 24 -35.08 7.67 -22.56
N ARG A 25 -34.84 7.72 -23.87
CA ARG A 25 -33.54 8.12 -24.42
C ARG A 25 -33.31 9.56 -23.98
N ALA A 26 -32.13 9.84 -23.41
CA ALA A 26 -31.68 11.20 -23.19
C ALA A 26 -31.47 11.87 -24.55
N ASP A 27 -32.39 12.73 -24.94
CA ASP A 27 -32.30 13.52 -26.16
C ASP A 27 -31.41 14.76 -25.92
N GLY A 28 -30.30 14.87 -26.64
CA GLY A 28 -29.81 16.15 -27.14
C GLY A 28 -28.35 16.56 -26.81
N PRO A 29 -27.61 17.15 -27.78
CA PRO A 29 -26.28 17.76 -27.58
C PRO A 29 -26.21 18.90 -26.53
N SER A 30 -27.35 19.32 -25.96
CA SER A 30 -27.46 20.47 -25.05
C SER A 30 -27.05 20.15 -23.61
N GLU A 31 -27.32 18.94 -23.09
CA GLU A 31 -26.95 18.54 -21.72
C GLU A 31 -25.45 18.28 -21.58
N LEU A 32 -24.82 17.66 -22.58
CA LEU A 32 -23.37 17.45 -22.61
C LEU A 32 -22.62 18.79 -22.67
N ALA A 33 -23.17 19.77 -23.41
CA ALA A 33 -22.64 21.12 -23.45
C ALA A 33 -22.82 21.88 -22.13
N ALA A 34 -23.94 21.65 -21.42
CA ALA A 34 -24.17 22.20 -20.08
C ALA A 34 -23.19 21.62 -19.05
N ALA A 35 -22.95 20.30 -19.06
CA ALA A 35 -21.98 19.63 -18.20
C ALA A 35 -20.54 20.12 -18.45
N ARG A 36 -20.13 20.28 -19.72
CA ARG A 36 -18.82 20.84 -20.09
C ARG A 36 -18.64 22.28 -19.61
N ARG A 37 -19.70 23.11 -19.69
CA ARG A 37 -19.69 24.48 -19.16
C ARG A 37 -19.60 24.52 -17.63
N ALA A 38 -20.28 23.61 -16.93
CA ALA A 38 -20.20 23.48 -15.47
C ALA A 38 -18.79 23.06 -15.02
N HIS A 39 -18.20 22.06 -15.68
CA HIS A 39 -16.83 21.60 -15.40
C HIS A 39 -15.79 22.71 -15.67
N ALA A 40 -15.90 23.43 -16.79
CA ALA A 40 -15.00 24.55 -17.09
C ALA A 40 -15.10 25.72 -16.09
N ARG A 41 -16.29 25.94 -15.49
CA ARG A 41 -16.50 26.93 -14.42
C ARG A 41 -15.89 26.46 -13.10
N LEU A 42 -16.04 25.18 -12.76
CA LEU A 42 -15.45 24.60 -11.55
C LEU A 42 -13.92 24.59 -11.62
N SER A 43 -13.34 24.17 -12.75
CA SER A 43 -11.89 24.15 -12.97
C SER A 43 -11.28 25.56 -12.95
N ARG A 44 -12.02 26.58 -13.42
CA ARG A 44 -11.61 27.99 -13.25
C ARG A 44 -11.67 28.45 -11.80
N ARG A 45 -12.71 28.07 -11.04
CA ARG A 45 -12.83 28.37 -9.60
C ARG A 45 -11.78 27.66 -8.74
N LEU A 46 -11.37 26.45 -9.12
CA LEU A 46 -10.31 25.71 -8.43
C LEU A 46 -8.93 26.31 -8.73
N ARG A 47 -8.67 26.71 -9.98
CA ARG A 47 -7.43 27.43 -10.35
C ARG A 47 -7.35 28.82 -9.71
N SER A 48 -8.46 29.55 -9.60
CA SER A 48 -8.48 30.84 -8.88
C SER A 48 -8.31 30.66 -7.38
N ARG A 49 -8.89 29.60 -6.77
CA ARG A 49 -8.64 29.23 -5.37
C ARG A 49 -7.20 28.76 -5.11
N ALA A 50 -6.56 28.06 -6.05
CA ALA A 50 -5.15 27.65 -5.93
C ALA A 50 -4.19 28.86 -6.04
N ARG A 51 -4.50 29.82 -6.92
CA ARG A 51 -3.77 31.11 -6.99
C ARG A 51 -4.01 31.97 -5.75
N ALA A 52 -5.25 32.05 -5.25
CA ALA A 52 -5.58 32.73 -4.01
C ALA A 52 -4.90 32.08 -2.79
N ARG A 53 -4.77 30.74 -2.76
CA ARG A 53 -4.02 29.98 -1.74
C ARG A 53 -2.51 30.20 -1.82
N SER A 54 -1.95 30.39 -3.02
CA SER A 54 -0.53 30.78 -3.16
C SER A 54 -0.30 32.21 -2.67
N ALA A 55 -1.27 33.13 -2.87
CA ALA A 55 -1.22 34.48 -2.30
C ALA A 55 -1.44 34.50 -0.78
N THR A 56 -2.29 33.62 -0.22
CA THR A 56 -2.46 33.47 1.24
C THR A 56 -1.29 32.74 1.89
N ALA A 57 -0.60 31.84 1.19
CA ALA A 57 0.66 31.25 1.66
C ALA A 57 1.80 32.27 1.70
N ALA A 58 1.81 33.25 0.79
CA ALA A 58 2.72 34.40 0.86
C ALA A 58 2.38 35.34 2.03
N ALA A 59 1.10 35.54 2.34
CA ALA A 59 0.65 36.33 3.50
C ALA A 59 0.82 35.59 4.85
N ALA A 60 0.75 34.26 4.87
CA ALA A 60 0.95 33.43 6.07
C ALA A 60 2.42 33.40 6.55
N ARG A 61 3.37 33.88 5.75
CA ARG A 61 4.74 34.17 6.18
C ARG A 61 4.85 35.44 7.05
N ALA A 62 3.75 36.17 7.28
CA ALA A 62 3.73 37.40 8.06
C ALA A 62 2.75 37.40 9.27
N ALA A 63 2.26 36.23 9.72
CA ALA A 63 1.34 36.14 10.86
C ALA A 63 1.99 35.51 12.12
N PRO A 64 1.67 36.00 13.34
CA PRO A 64 2.36 35.59 14.57
C PRO A 64 1.95 34.18 15.05
N PRO A 65 2.81 33.49 15.83
CA PRO A 65 2.72 32.05 16.07
C PRO A 65 1.68 31.72 17.15
N GLY A 66 0.44 31.40 16.76
CA GLY A 66 -0.63 31.08 17.70
C GLY A 66 -1.33 29.72 17.55
N ILE A 67 -1.25 29.09 16.36
CA ILE A 67 -2.16 27.96 16.03
C ILE A 67 -1.44 26.62 15.84
N LEU A 68 -0.15 26.60 15.51
CA LEU A 68 0.64 25.35 15.41
C LEU A 68 1.17 24.85 16.77
N ALA A 69 1.15 25.68 17.81
CA ALA A 69 1.69 25.33 19.13
C ALA A 69 0.78 24.38 19.95
N ARG A 70 -0.51 24.23 19.59
CA ARG A 70 -1.45 23.39 20.35
C ARG A 70 -1.48 21.91 19.92
N LEU A 71 -0.91 21.56 18.78
CA LEU A 71 -0.80 20.16 18.33
C LEU A 71 0.49 19.46 18.79
N ARG A 72 1.39 20.17 19.48
CA ARG A 72 2.66 19.63 20.02
C ARG A 72 2.54 19.04 21.45
N ARG A 73 1.36 19.03 22.06
CA ARG A 73 1.19 18.68 23.49
C ARG A 73 0.61 17.28 23.79
N GLN A 74 0.49 16.40 22.80
CA GLN A 74 0.05 15.02 23.07
C GLN A 74 0.97 14.04 22.35
N ASP A 75 2.14 13.84 22.96
CA ASP A 75 3.06 12.76 22.63
C ASP A 75 3.36 12.00 23.93
N PRO A 76 3.00 10.71 24.08
CA PRO A 76 3.23 9.96 25.31
C PRO A 76 4.68 9.50 25.52
N LEU A 77 5.63 9.84 24.64
CA LEU A 77 7.02 9.37 24.71
C LEU A 77 7.96 10.25 25.57
N ARG A 78 7.47 10.83 26.67
CA ARG A 78 8.35 11.41 27.71
C ARG A 78 8.11 10.77 29.07
N ALA A 79 8.93 9.78 29.38
CA ALA A 79 9.36 9.43 30.74
C ALA A 79 10.90 9.50 30.71
N GLU A 80 11.47 10.62 31.17
CA GLU A 80 12.11 10.81 32.49
C GLU A 80 13.61 10.45 32.45
N GLY A 81 14.47 11.48 32.49
CA GLY A 81 15.90 11.37 32.81
C GLY A 81 16.89 11.72 31.69
N GLY A 82 17.23 13.00 31.52
CA GLY A 82 18.37 13.44 30.72
C GLY A 82 18.33 14.93 30.38
N ASP A 83 19.24 15.71 30.95
CA ASP A 83 19.36 17.17 30.79
C ASP A 83 19.58 17.59 29.32
N PRO A 84 19.06 18.75 28.86
CA PRO A 84 19.15 19.16 27.46
C PRO A 84 20.51 19.78 27.14
N LEU A 85 21.25 19.15 26.21
CA LEU A 85 22.43 19.77 25.59
C LEU A 85 22.01 20.90 24.64
N LEU A 86 22.52 22.09 24.95
CA LEU A 86 22.46 23.32 24.19
C LEU A 86 22.98 23.13 22.75
N VAL A 87 22.15 23.44 21.75
CA VAL A 87 22.59 23.60 20.36
C VAL A 87 23.08 25.03 20.20
N GLY A 88 24.38 25.19 19.95
CA GLY A 88 25.00 26.49 19.69
C GLY A 88 24.53 27.13 18.39
N ASP A 89 24.36 28.45 18.43
CA ASP A 89 23.99 29.32 17.31
C ASP A 89 25.01 29.23 16.15
N ALA A 90 24.51 28.93 14.95
CA ALA A 90 25.25 29.13 13.70
C ALA A 90 24.69 30.35 12.96
N GLN A 91 25.55 31.33 12.69
CA GLN A 91 25.22 32.62 12.10
C GLN A 91 24.72 32.54 10.63
N PRO A 92 23.86 33.47 10.19
CA PRO A 92 23.33 33.51 8.83
C PRO A 92 24.24 34.27 7.87
N GLY A 93 24.75 33.63 6.82
CA GLY A 93 25.51 34.34 5.79
C GLY A 93 26.18 33.50 4.71
N ALA A 94 25.42 32.83 3.84
CA ALA A 94 25.92 32.43 2.52
C ALA A 94 24.76 32.32 1.53
N LYS A 95 24.67 33.26 0.57
CA LYS A 95 23.77 33.16 -0.58
C LYS A 95 24.26 32.03 -1.50
N ALA A 96 23.56 30.90 -1.54
CA ALA A 96 23.74 29.91 -2.58
C ALA A 96 23.10 30.40 -3.89
N ALA A 97 23.91 30.50 -4.94
CA ALA A 97 23.46 30.86 -6.29
C ALA A 97 22.56 29.76 -6.90
N PRO A 98 21.59 30.10 -7.75
CA PRO A 98 20.71 29.11 -8.37
C PRO A 98 21.47 28.31 -9.44
N LEU A 99 21.57 26.99 -9.24
CA LEU A 99 22.00 26.05 -10.28
C LEU A 99 20.87 25.91 -11.30
N ASN A 100 21.05 26.56 -12.45
CA ASN A 100 20.26 26.34 -13.66
C ASN A 100 20.60 24.95 -14.22
N LEU A 101 19.68 23.99 -14.12
CA LEU A 101 19.75 22.73 -14.86
C LEU A 101 18.82 22.83 -16.06
N SER A 102 19.42 23.11 -17.22
CA SER A 102 18.79 23.06 -18.52
C SER A 102 18.33 21.65 -18.86
N THR A 103 17.13 21.56 -19.43
CA THR A 103 16.50 20.38 -20.00
C THR A 103 17.15 19.96 -21.31
N SER A 104 17.94 18.88 -21.32
CA SER A 104 18.08 17.91 -22.43
C SER A 104 19.26 16.98 -22.15
N GLY A 105 19.03 15.67 -22.16
CA GLY A 105 20.10 14.66 -22.10
C GLY A 105 19.83 13.62 -21.02
N SER A 106 19.74 12.37 -21.45
CA SER A 106 19.66 11.10 -20.70
C SER A 106 20.11 11.16 -19.23
N ASP A 107 19.21 10.72 -18.33
CA ASP A 107 19.46 10.53 -16.90
C ASP A 107 20.70 9.64 -16.66
N PRO A 108 21.75 10.14 -15.98
CA PRO A 108 22.94 9.34 -15.69
C PRO A 108 22.71 8.26 -14.61
N ARG A 109 21.49 8.14 -14.05
CA ARG A 109 21.13 7.12 -13.04
C ARG A 109 20.67 5.79 -13.65
N GLY A 110 20.76 5.64 -14.98
CA GLY A 110 20.26 4.47 -15.73
C GLY A 110 21.21 3.27 -15.85
N ALA A 111 22.35 3.22 -15.16
CA ALA A 111 23.29 2.09 -15.26
C ALA A 111 23.63 1.51 -13.88
N THR A 112 23.05 0.33 -13.58
CA THR A 112 23.43 -0.63 -12.51
C THR A 112 23.61 -0.05 -11.09
N GLY A 113 22.53 0.27 -10.39
CA GLY A 113 22.58 0.71 -8.98
C GLY A 113 21.47 0.11 -8.11
N VAL A 114 21.83 -0.32 -6.90
CA VAL A 114 20.87 -0.69 -5.84
C VAL A 114 20.06 0.55 -5.44
N GLU A 115 18.73 0.43 -5.43
CA GLU A 115 17.82 1.48 -4.98
C GLU A 115 17.56 1.39 -3.47
N PHE A 116 17.50 2.54 -2.80
CA PHE A 116 17.11 2.63 -1.39
C PHE A 116 15.74 3.28 -1.24
N GLY A 117 14.91 2.69 -0.37
CA GLY A 117 13.61 3.20 -0.02
C GLY A 117 13.44 3.41 1.48
N ILE A 118 12.45 4.21 1.84
CA ILE A 118 12.01 4.45 3.22
C ILE A 118 10.61 3.90 3.43
N SER A 119 10.24 3.61 4.68
CA SER A 119 8.88 3.22 5.06
C SER A 119 8.18 4.28 5.90
N VAL A 120 6.89 4.48 5.65
CA VAL A 120 6.02 5.42 6.37
C VAL A 120 4.76 4.69 6.83
N GLY A 121 4.42 4.84 8.11
CA GLY A 121 3.21 4.27 8.70
C GLY A 121 2.29 5.28 9.40
N HIS A 122 2.68 6.55 9.44
CA HIS A 122 1.96 7.62 10.12
C HIS A 122 1.55 8.72 9.14
N ILE A 123 0.27 9.10 9.10
CA ILE A 123 -0.27 10.04 8.11
C ILE A 123 0.38 11.43 8.16
N ALA A 124 0.86 11.85 9.33
CA ALA A 124 1.54 13.14 9.49
C ALA A 124 3.05 13.08 9.19
N ALA A 125 3.63 11.91 8.90
CA ALA A 125 5.06 11.78 8.61
C ALA A 125 5.44 12.19 7.17
N VAL A 126 4.75 13.19 6.62
CA VAL A 126 5.02 13.72 5.27
C VAL A 126 6.40 14.37 5.19
N ASP A 127 6.84 15.05 6.25
CA ASP A 127 8.16 15.70 6.30
C ASP A 127 9.30 14.68 6.23
N TYR A 128 9.10 13.48 6.78
CA TYR A 128 10.04 12.37 6.68
C TYR A 128 10.18 11.89 5.24
N ALA A 129 9.06 11.73 4.52
CA ALA A 129 9.08 11.36 3.10
C ALA A 129 9.76 12.43 2.24
N GLN A 130 9.48 13.71 2.50
CA GLN A 130 10.16 14.83 1.82
C GLN A 130 11.65 14.85 2.12
N HIS A 131 12.05 14.57 3.36
CA HIS A 131 13.46 14.52 3.73
C HIS A 131 14.19 13.38 3.04
N GLY A 132 13.61 12.18 3.03
CA GLY A 132 14.15 11.04 2.29
C GLY A 132 14.30 11.32 0.80
N GLU A 133 13.30 11.97 0.17
CA GLU A 133 13.40 12.40 -1.22
C GLU A 133 14.60 13.34 -1.46
N ARG A 134 14.83 14.33 -0.58
CA ARG A 134 15.98 15.24 -0.67
C ARG A 134 17.33 14.54 -0.50
N LEU A 135 17.36 13.45 0.26
CA LEU A 135 18.55 12.62 0.46
C LEU A 135 18.79 11.62 -0.68
N GLY A 136 17.88 11.53 -1.66
CA GLY A 136 18.03 10.66 -2.82
C GLY A 136 17.38 9.29 -2.69
N PHE A 137 16.60 9.03 -1.65
CA PHE A 137 15.77 7.81 -1.59
C PHE A 137 14.76 7.83 -2.73
N THR A 138 14.65 6.71 -3.45
CA THR A 138 13.86 6.63 -4.69
C THR A 138 12.45 6.10 -4.45
N ARG A 139 12.19 5.46 -3.29
CA ARG A 139 10.90 4.83 -2.97
C ARG A 139 10.43 5.15 -1.55
N CYS A 140 9.14 5.43 -1.41
CA CYS A 140 8.42 5.56 -0.16
C CYS A 140 7.35 4.47 -0.06
N TRP A 141 7.50 3.60 0.93
CA TRP A 141 6.68 2.42 1.17
C TRP A 141 5.68 2.70 2.29
N VAL A 142 4.39 2.70 1.98
CA VAL A 142 3.34 2.93 2.97
C VAL A 142 2.79 1.61 3.49
N THR A 143 2.83 1.41 4.80
CA THR A 143 2.42 0.16 5.46
C THR A 143 0.91 0.04 5.61
N ASP A 144 0.38 -1.20 5.59
CA ASP A 144 -1.06 -1.47 5.64
C ASP A 144 -1.49 -2.36 6.83
N SER A 145 -1.37 -1.83 8.03
CA SER A 145 -1.87 -2.45 9.26
C SER A 145 -2.77 -1.46 9.97
N PRO A 146 -4.04 -1.30 9.56
CA PRO A 146 -4.87 -0.15 9.97
C PRO A 146 -5.19 -0.08 11.46
N LEU A 147 -4.99 -1.16 12.21
CA LEU A 147 -5.11 -1.16 13.68
C LEU A 147 -3.80 -0.75 14.39
N LEU A 148 -2.66 -0.70 13.68
CA LEU A 148 -1.36 -0.20 14.15
C LEU A 148 -0.92 1.12 13.50
N ARG A 149 -1.35 1.36 12.27
CA ARG A 149 -0.82 2.35 11.34
C ARG A 149 -1.97 3.16 10.75
N SER A 150 -1.63 4.33 10.22
CA SER A 150 -2.58 5.16 9.49
C SER A 150 -3.13 4.45 8.24
N ASN A 151 -4.31 4.87 7.78
CA ASN A 151 -4.90 4.33 6.55
C ASN A 151 -3.93 4.45 5.37
N LEU A 152 -3.81 3.34 4.62
CA LEU A 152 -2.87 3.19 3.50
C LEU A 152 -3.03 4.29 2.45
N PHE A 153 -4.21 4.39 1.83
CA PHE A 153 -4.43 5.28 0.68
C PHE A 153 -4.44 6.76 1.08
N ALA A 154 -4.95 7.08 2.27
CA ALA A 154 -4.89 8.43 2.81
C ALA A 154 -3.43 8.89 3.01
N THR A 155 -2.60 8.01 3.57
CA THR A 155 -1.17 8.28 3.78
C THR A 155 -0.43 8.38 2.44
N MET A 156 -0.70 7.48 1.49
CA MET A 156 -0.12 7.56 0.13
C MET A 156 -0.48 8.87 -0.57
N ALA A 157 -1.74 9.33 -0.47
CA ALA A 157 -2.18 10.60 -1.03
C ALA A 157 -1.48 11.80 -0.37
N ALA A 158 -1.30 11.78 0.95
CA ALA A 158 -0.56 12.83 1.67
C ALA A 158 0.90 12.89 1.24
N VAL A 159 1.57 11.74 1.08
CA VAL A 159 2.93 11.67 0.54
C VAL A 159 2.97 12.15 -0.91
N ALA A 160 2.02 11.76 -1.75
CA ALA A 160 1.93 12.17 -3.15
C ALA A 160 1.86 13.69 -3.31
N LEU A 161 1.06 14.36 -2.49
CA LEU A 161 0.89 15.81 -2.51
C LEU A 161 2.06 16.58 -1.89
N SER A 162 2.89 15.93 -1.07
CA SER A 162 4.02 16.56 -0.38
C SER A 162 5.36 16.35 -1.06
N THR A 163 5.48 15.41 -2.01
CA THR A 163 6.74 15.01 -2.67
C THR A 163 6.69 15.19 -4.19
N ARG A 164 7.85 15.24 -4.86
CA ARG A 164 7.95 15.61 -6.29
C ARG A 164 8.42 14.48 -7.21
N THR A 165 9.31 13.62 -6.76
CA THR A 165 10.04 12.65 -7.60
C THR A 165 10.03 11.24 -7.03
N ILE A 166 9.94 11.08 -5.71
CA ILE A 166 9.96 9.76 -5.06
C ILE A 166 8.77 8.91 -5.54
N GLN A 167 9.04 7.64 -5.82
CA GLN A 167 8.02 6.64 -6.11
C GLN A 167 7.29 6.29 -4.81
N ILE A 168 5.97 6.13 -4.86
CA ILE A 168 5.10 5.94 -3.71
C ILE A 168 4.34 4.65 -3.92
N GLY A 169 4.39 3.77 -2.94
CA GLY A 169 3.66 2.51 -3.10
C GLY A 169 3.16 1.91 -1.82
N ALA A 170 2.13 1.09 -1.99
CA ALA A 170 1.64 0.23 -0.94
C ALA A 170 2.69 -0.84 -0.65
N GLY A 171 3.36 -0.74 0.49
CA GLY A 171 4.51 -1.55 0.86
C GLY A 171 4.33 -2.07 2.29
N VAL A 172 3.46 -3.06 2.53
CA VAL A 172 2.68 -3.84 1.55
C VAL A 172 1.18 -3.68 1.81
N ALA A 173 0.34 -3.66 0.77
CA ALA A 173 -1.11 -3.79 0.90
C ALA A 173 -1.52 -5.24 1.19
N VAL A 174 -2.52 -5.42 2.03
CA VAL A 174 -2.97 -6.74 2.48
C VAL A 174 -4.23 -7.18 1.76
N CYS A 175 -4.16 -8.33 1.07
CA CYS A 175 -5.28 -8.86 0.29
C CYS A 175 -6.53 -9.17 1.14
N GLY A 176 -6.35 -9.55 2.40
CA GLY A 176 -7.46 -9.87 3.31
C GLY A 176 -8.16 -8.66 3.92
N MET A 177 -7.67 -7.43 3.70
CA MET A 177 -8.22 -6.22 4.34
C MET A 177 -9.27 -5.48 3.51
N ARG A 178 -9.33 -5.74 2.19
CA ARG A 178 -10.21 -5.04 1.25
C ARG A 178 -10.34 -5.82 -0.04
N LEU A 179 -11.46 -5.63 -0.75
CA LEU A 179 -11.68 -6.25 -2.05
C LEU A 179 -10.66 -5.75 -3.09
N ALA A 180 -10.29 -6.61 -4.03
CA ALA A 180 -9.39 -6.28 -5.14
C ALA A 180 -9.80 -5.02 -5.92
N PRO A 181 -11.09 -4.82 -6.31
CA PRO A 181 -11.50 -3.57 -6.98
C PRO A 181 -11.33 -2.31 -6.12
N GLU A 182 -11.50 -2.40 -4.79
CA GLU A 182 -11.30 -1.26 -3.91
C GLU A 182 -9.81 -0.89 -3.84
N ALA A 183 -8.93 -1.88 -3.72
CA ALA A 183 -7.50 -1.63 -3.75
C ALA A 183 -7.03 -1.05 -5.09
N ALA A 184 -7.53 -1.58 -6.21
CA ALA A 184 -7.22 -1.03 -7.53
C ALA A 184 -7.67 0.44 -7.64
N SER A 185 -8.86 0.77 -7.12
CA SER A 185 -9.38 2.14 -7.10
C SER A 185 -8.49 3.08 -6.27
N GLY A 186 -8.08 2.66 -5.07
CA GLY A 186 -7.18 3.42 -4.21
C GLY A 186 -5.83 3.71 -4.88
N ILE A 187 -5.21 2.69 -5.48
CA ILE A 187 -3.94 2.84 -6.22
C ILE A 187 -4.11 3.78 -7.42
N ALA A 188 -5.13 3.58 -8.25
CA ALA A 188 -5.37 4.41 -9.43
C ALA A 188 -5.76 5.87 -9.07
N SER A 189 -6.39 6.08 -7.91
CA SER A 189 -6.66 7.42 -7.37
C SER A 189 -5.38 8.14 -6.94
N VAL A 190 -4.47 7.45 -6.25
CA VAL A 190 -3.15 8.01 -5.91
C VAL A 190 -2.33 8.28 -7.17
N ASN A 191 -2.40 7.41 -8.18
CA ASN A 191 -1.75 7.63 -9.47
C ASN A 191 -2.30 8.87 -10.21
N ALA A 192 -3.54 9.30 -9.95
CA ALA A 192 -4.04 10.57 -10.46
C ALA A 192 -3.37 11.79 -9.79
N LEU A 193 -2.96 11.65 -8.52
CA LEU A 193 -2.22 12.68 -7.76
C LEU A 193 -0.72 12.69 -8.09
N ALA A 194 -0.12 11.52 -8.33
CA ALA A 194 1.28 11.35 -8.70
C ALA A 194 1.46 10.41 -9.91
N PRO A 195 1.10 10.87 -11.13
CA PRO A 195 1.19 10.07 -12.35
C PRO A 195 2.58 9.50 -12.58
N GLY A 196 2.67 8.18 -12.77
CA GLY A 196 3.94 7.49 -13.03
C GLY A 196 4.88 7.42 -11.83
N ARG A 197 4.41 7.82 -10.64
CA ARG A 197 5.15 7.63 -9.38
C ARG A 197 4.46 6.66 -8.44
N THR A 198 3.49 5.88 -8.90
CA THR A 198 2.73 4.96 -8.03
C THR A 198 3.08 3.51 -8.34
N PHE A 199 3.29 2.70 -7.31
CA PHE A 199 3.40 1.24 -7.40
C PHE A 199 2.59 0.56 -6.30
N ALA A 200 2.32 -0.73 -6.45
CA ALA A 200 1.56 -1.50 -5.46
C ALA A 200 2.24 -2.83 -5.17
N ILE A 201 2.38 -3.18 -3.89
CA ILE A 201 2.93 -4.47 -3.47
C ILE A 201 1.88 -5.16 -2.61
N PHE A 202 1.42 -6.33 -3.05
CA PHE A 202 0.38 -7.08 -2.35
C PHE A 202 0.97 -8.29 -1.61
N GLY A 203 0.56 -8.47 -0.37
CA GLY A 203 0.99 -9.57 0.48
C GLY A 203 -0.17 -10.24 1.23
N THR A 204 0.15 -11.36 1.88
CA THR A 204 -0.80 -12.19 2.63
C THR A 204 -1.22 -11.61 3.98
N GLY A 205 -0.53 -10.56 4.45
CA GLY A 205 -0.90 -9.81 5.66
C GLY A 205 -0.60 -10.49 6.97
N ASN A 206 0.65 -10.92 7.22
CA ASN A 206 1.00 -11.59 8.47
C ASN A 206 0.59 -10.80 9.73
N THR A 207 1.00 -9.54 9.83
CA THR A 207 0.65 -8.69 10.99
C THR A 207 -0.84 -8.34 10.97
N SER A 208 -1.33 -7.73 9.90
CA SER A 208 -2.68 -7.17 9.84
C SER A 208 -3.79 -8.23 10.01
N MET A 209 -3.63 -9.43 9.44
CA MET A 209 -4.64 -10.49 9.63
C MET A 209 -4.60 -11.06 11.05
N ARG A 210 -3.41 -11.20 11.65
CA ARG A 210 -3.28 -11.75 13.01
C ARG A 210 -3.84 -10.82 14.06
N MET A 211 -3.77 -9.51 13.84
CA MET A 211 -4.48 -8.53 14.67
C MET A 211 -6.00 -8.68 14.65
N LEU A 212 -6.57 -9.34 13.64
CA LEU A 212 -7.98 -9.69 13.59
C LEU A 212 -8.25 -11.08 14.17
N GLY A 213 -7.24 -11.74 14.73
CA GLY A 213 -7.29 -13.14 15.15
C GLY A 213 -7.31 -14.13 13.96
N LEU A 214 -7.04 -13.67 12.74
CA LEU A 214 -7.13 -14.46 11.52
C LEU A 214 -5.76 -14.95 11.03
N ARG A 215 -5.79 -16.00 10.20
CA ARG A 215 -4.59 -16.46 9.48
C ARG A 215 -4.30 -15.57 8.28
N PRO A 216 -3.02 -15.44 7.86
CA PRO A 216 -2.67 -14.78 6.61
C PRO A 216 -3.36 -15.43 5.41
N THR A 217 -3.64 -14.64 4.37
CA THR A 217 -4.24 -15.13 3.13
C THR A 217 -3.36 -16.19 2.44
N GLY A 218 -3.96 -17.24 1.87
CA GLY A 218 -3.22 -18.27 1.14
C GLY A 218 -2.69 -17.81 -0.23
N ALA A 219 -1.65 -18.46 -0.74
CA ALA A 219 -1.01 -18.10 -2.01
C ALA A 219 -1.98 -18.10 -3.22
N LYS A 220 -2.94 -19.04 -3.26
CA LYS A 220 -3.97 -19.10 -4.31
C LYS A 220 -4.85 -17.84 -4.30
N ALA A 221 -5.29 -17.40 -3.12
CA ALA A 221 -6.10 -16.20 -2.97
C ALA A 221 -5.30 -14.93 -3.27
N LEU A 222 -4.03 -14.86 -2.85
CA LEU A 222 -3.12 -13.77 -3.23
C LEU A 222 -2.96 -13.68 -4.77
N ARG A 223 -2.76 -14.82 -5.44
CA ARG A 223 -2.64 -14.87 -6.90
C ARG A 223 -3.90 -14.33 -7.58
N GLU A 224 -5.07 -14.79 -7.13
CA GLU A 224 -6.35 -14.33 -7.67
C GLU A 224 -6.58 -12.83 -7.44
N TYR A 225 -6.25 -12.35 -6.25
CA TYR A 225 -6.31 -10.94 -5.91
C TYR A 225 -5.46 -10.07 -6.85
N VAL A 226 -4.20 -10.46 -7.04
CA VAL A 226 -3.24 -9.73 -7.89
C VAL A 226 -3.66 -9.78 -9.35
N ARG A 227 -4.21 -10.91 -9.83
CA ARG A 227 -4.76 -11.04 -11.18
C ARG A 227 -5.83 -9.97 -11.44
N VAL A 228 -6.79 -9.82 -10.53
CA VAL A 228 -7.88 -8.83 -10.64
C VAL A 228 -7.34 -7.40 -10.58
N VAL A 229 -6.51 -7.08 -9.57
CA VAL A 229 -5.97 -5.71 -9.42
C VAL A 229 -5.17 -5.29 -10.65
N ARG A 230 -4.28 -6.17 -11.13
CA ARG A 230 -3.39 -5.86 -12.25
C ARG A 230 -4.15 -5.66 -13.56
N ALA A 231 -5.19 -6.47 -13.82
CA ALA A 231 -6.07 -6.28 -14.96
C ALA A 231 -6.81 -4.92 -14.89
N LEU A 232 -7.40 -4.59 -13.73
CA LEU A 232 -8.09 -3.31 -13.53
C LEU A 232 -7.15 -2.11 -13.70
N LEU A 233 -5.93 -2.16 -13.15
CA LEU A 233 -4.94 -1.09 -13.28
C LEU A 233 -4.45 -0.90 -14.71
N ARG A 234 -4.58 -1.92 -15.58
CA ARG A 234 -4.35 -1.81 -17.03
C ARG A 234 -5.59 -1.40 -17.83
N GLY A 235 -6.71 -1.12 -17.16
CA GLY A 235 -7.97 -0.78 -17.82
C GLY A 235 -8.66 -1.97 -18.50
N GLU A 236 -8.25 -3.19 -18.18
CA GLU A 236 -8.83 -4.42 -18.71
C GLU A 236 -10.16 -4.73 -18.00
N GLU A 237 -11.04 -5.44 -18.70
CA GLU A 237 -12.18 -6.11 -18.09
C GLU A 237 -11.76 -7.47 -17.55
N VAL A 238 -12.22 -7.80 -16.34
CA VAL A 238 -11.77 -8.99 -15.63
C VAL A 238 -12.93 -9.67 -14.90
N PRO A 239 -13.07 -11.01 -14.95
CA PRO A 239 -14.03 -11.70 -14.10
C PRO A 239 -13.64 -11.53 -12.63
N PHE A 240 -14.61 -11.19 -11.78
CA PHE A 240 -14.43 -11.05 -10.34
C PHE A 240 -15.54 -11.79 -9.61
N SER A 241 -15.14 -12.56 -8.59
CA SER A 241 -16.07 -13.34 -7.78
C SER A 241 -16.22 -12.78 -6.37
N LEU A 242 -17.47 -12.63 -5.92
CA LEU A 242 -17.84 -12.24 -4.56
C LEU A 242 -19.17 -12.93 -4.20
N ASP A 243 -19.28 -13.43 -2.97
CA ASP A 243 -20.51 -14.10 -2.47
C ASP A 243 -21.06 -15.20 -3.39
N ASN A 244 -20.15 -15.99 -4.00
CA ASN A 244 -20.43 -17.07 -4.97
C ASN A 244 -20.98 -16.62 -6.33
N GLU A 245 -21.06 -15.32 -6.60
CA GLU A 245 -21.37 -14.78 -7.92
C GLU A 245 -20.08 -14.39 -8.66
N THR A 246 -20.11 -14.42 -9.99
CA THR A 246 -18.98 -13.99 -10.83
C THR A 246 -19.48 -13.10 -11.96
N HIS A 247 -18.94 -11.88 -12.03
CA HIS A 247 -19.31 -10.89 -13.03
C HIS A 247 -18.05 -10.24 -13.63
N PRO A 248 -18.09 -9.83 -14.91
CA PRO A 248 -17.03 -8.99 -15.46
C PRO A 248 -17.07 -7.61 -14.80
N ILE A 249 -15.90 -7.10 -14.41
CA ILE A 249 -15.73 -5.75 -13.86
C ILE A 249 -14.62 -5.01 -14.60
N ARG A 250 -14.76 -3.68 -14.69
CA ARG A 250 -13.75 -2.76 -15.21
C ARG A 250 -13.97 -1.37 -14.64
N PHE A 251 -12.95 -0.51 -14.70
CA PHE A 251 -13.18 0.90 -14.48
C PHE A 251 -14.07 1.48 -15.58
N THR A 252 -15.02 2.32 -15.19
CA THR A 252 -15.94 3.03 -16.08
C THR A 252 -15.79 4.53 -15.86
N SER A 253 -16.38 5.32 -16.77
CA SER A 253 -16.38 6.80 -16.68
C SER A 253 -14.97 7.41 -16.58
N LEU A 254 -13.98 6.81 -17.25
CA LEU A 254 -12.57 7.23 -17.19
C LEU A 254 -12.37 8.68 -17.67
N GLU A 255 -13.25 9.17 -18.55
CA GLU A 255 -13.29 10.55 -19.01
C GLU A 255 -13.54 11.58 -17.89
N GLN A 256 -14.07 11.13 -16.74
CA GLN A 256 -14.27 11.97 -15.55
C GLN A 256 -12.98 12.17 -14.74
N ASN A 257 -11.91 11.43 -15.04
CA ASN A 257 -10.60 11.54 -14.39
C ASN A 257 -10.63 11.36 -12.86
N HIS A 258 -11.52 10.53 -12.33
CA HIS A 258 -11.53 10.16 -10.90
C HIS A 258 -10.31 9.31 -10.52
N VAL A 259 -9.81 8.54 -11.47
CA VAL A 259 -8.63 7.67 -11.35
C VAL A 259 -7.75 7.83 -12.57
N ARG A 260 -6.50 7.41 -12.47
CA ARG A 260 -5.56 7.39 -13.60
C ARG A 260 -4.92 6.02 -13.77
N LEU A 261 -5.08 5.45 -14.97
CA LEU A 261 -4.56 4.12 -15.32
C LEU A 261 -3.32 4.18 -16.22
N ASP A 262 -2.98 5.34 -16.78
CA ASP A 262 -1.83 5.50 -17.68
C ASP A 262 -0.82 6.54 -17.13
N PRO A 263 0.45 6.18 -16.89
CA PRO A 263 0.98 4.82 -16.96
C PRO A 263 0.38 3.93 -15.85
N PRO A 264 0.22 2.62 -16.09
CA PRO A 264 -0.30 1.71 -15.08
C PRO A 264 0.69 1.57 -13.93
N ALA A 265 0.19 1.57 -12.70
CA ALA A 265 1.02 1.35 -11.52
C ALA A 265 1.56 -0.11 -11.54
N PRO A 266 2.89 -0.33 -11.45
CA PRO A 266 3.45 -1.67 -11.37
C PRO A 266 2.93 -2.43 -10.15
N VAL A 267 2.64 -3.72 -10.33
CA VAL A 267 2.11 -4.58 -9.27
C VAL A 267 3.14 -5.64 -8.91
N HIS A 268 3.67 -5.57 -7.70
CA HIS A 268 4.58 -6.57 -7.14
C HIS A 268 3.85 -7.47 -6.14
N VAL A 269 4.46 -8.61 -5.83
CA VAL A 269 4.00 -9.52 -4.79
C VAL A 269 5.00 -9.55 -3.64
N ALA A 270 4.52 -9.39 -2.42
CA ALA A 270 5.29 -9.59 -1.21
C ALA A 270 5.13 -11.02 -0.67
N ALA A 271 6.23 -11.76 -0.62
CA ALA A 271 6.23 -13.14 -0.14
C ALA A 271 7.57 -13.58 0.45
N ASN A 272 7.48 -14.26 1.60
CA ASN A 272 8.61 -14.91 2.25
C ASN A 272 8.68 -16.42 1.93
N GLY A 273 7.53 -17.06 1.70
CA GLY A 273 7.48 -18.49 1.41
C GLY A 273 7.62 -18.81 -0.08
N PRO A 274 8.10 -20.02 -0.44
CA PRO A 274 8.37 -20.41 -1.83
C PRO A 274 7.13 -20.36 -2.73
N LEU A 275 5.96 -20.71 -2.19
CA LEU A 275 4.69 -20.67 -2.96
C LEU A 275 4.31 -19.23 -3.32
N GLY A 276 4.41 -18.29 -2.37
CA GLY A 276 4.12 -16.88 -2.64
C GLY A 276 5.17 -16.22 -3.54
N GLN A 277 6.46 -16.57 -3.36
CA GLN A 277 7.53 -16.09 -4.23
C GLN A 277 7.33 -16.58 -5.67
N ALA A 278 6.83 -17.80 -5.84
CA ALA A 278 6.49 -18.30 -7.16
C ALA A 278 5.27 -17.58 -7.78
N VAL A 279 4.27 -17.19 -6.98
CA VAL A 279 3.16 -16.34 -7.47
C VAL A 279 3.68 -15.01 -8.04
N ALA A 280 4.71 -14.41 -7.42
CA ALA A 280 5.33 -13.20 -7.93
C ALA A 280 5.85 -13.38 -9.37
N GLY A 281 6.64 -14.42 -9.62
CA GLY A 281 7.13 -14.69 -10.97
C GLY A 281 6.04 -15.14 -11.95
N GLU A 282 4.98 -15.78 -11.45
CA GLU A 282 3.87 -16.25 -12.28
C GLU A 282 3.08 -15.08 -12.89
N ILE A 283 2.74 -14.05 -12.11
CA ILE A 283 1.77 -13.03 -12.55
C ILE A 283 2.13 -11.56 -12.27
N ALA A 284 3.13 -11.28 -11.43
CA ALA A 284 3.47 -9.93 -11.01
C ALA A 284 4.57 -9.32 -11.89
N ASP A 285 4.80 -8.02 -11.67
CA ASP A 285 5.85 -7.22 -12.30
C ASP A 285 7.11 -7.15 -11.40
N GLY A 286 7.03 -7.69 -10.16
CA GLY A 286 8.16 -7.74 -9.23
C GLY A 286 7.91 -8.57 -7.98
N LEU A 287 8.97 -8.79 -7.21
CA LEU A 287 8.99 -9.51 -5.94
C LEU A 287 9.49 -8.60 -4.81
N CYS A 288 8.76 -8.60 -3.70
CA CYS A 288 9.25 -8.11 -2.42
C CYS A 288 9.42 -9.28 -1.45
N THR A 289 10.59 -9.43 -0.86
CA THR A 289 10.87 -10.41 0.19
C THR A 289 11.36 -9.71 1.45
N SER A 290 11.51 -10.41 2.56
CA SER A 290 12.15 -9.85 3.77
C SER A 290 13.30 -10.73 4.22
N ILE A 291 14.34 -10.11 4.78
CA ILE A 291 15.52 -10.82 5.28
C ILE A 291 15.46 -10.81 6.82
N PRO A 292 15.63 -11.95 7.50
CA PRO A 292 15.97 -13.28 6.97
C PRO A 292 14.76 -14.17 6.59
N ARG A 293 13.52 -13.71 6.84
CA ARG A 293 12.31 -14.56 6.79
C ARG A 293 12.08 -15.25 5.43
N GLY A 294 12.43 -14.56 4.35
CA GLY A 294 12.19 -14.98 2.98
C GLY A 294 13.35 -15.73 2.32
N GLY A 295 14.37 -16.11 3.11
CA GLY A 295 15.61 -16.68 2.61
C GLY A 295 16.51 -15.63 1.95
N THR A 296 17.51 -16.11 1.24
CA THR A 296 18.40 -15.25 0.44
C THR A 296 17.67 -14.70 -0.79
N ILE A 297 18.16 -13.58 -1.34
CA ILE A 297 17.62 -13.02 -2.58
C ILE A 297 17.74 -14.01 -3.75
N GLY A 298 18.83 -14.78 -3.81
CA GLY A 298 19.02 -15.81 -4.82
C GLY A 298 17.96 -16.91 -4.78
N GLU A 299 17.64 -17.42 -3.58
CA GLU A 299 16.58 -18.42 -3.40
C GLU A 299 15.19 -17.86 -3.75
N ALA A 300 14.91 -16.63 -3.30
CA ALA A 300 13.65 -15.95 -3.59
C ALA A 300 13.43 -15.76 -5.09
N LEU A 301 14.48 -15.33 -5.81
CA LEU A 301 14.48 -15.23 -7.27
C LEU A 301 14.34 -16.58 -7.96
N ALA A 302 14.99 -17.63 -7.44
CA ALA A 302 14.84 -18.99 -7.98
C ALA A 302 13.39 -19.49 -7.85
N ASN A 303 12.71 -19.22 -6.73
CA ASN A 303 11.29 -19.49 -6.57
C ASN A 303 10.43 -18.72 -7.58
N ALA A 304 10.70 -17.42 -7.76
CA ALA A 304 10.00 -16.60 -8.75
C ALA A 304 10.19 -17.15 -10.18
N ARG A 305 11.41 -17.47 -10.59
CA ARG A 305 11.71 -18.06 -11.92
C ARG A 305 10.95 -19.37 -12.15
N ARG A 306 10.84 -20.23 -11.13
CA ARG A 306 10.01 -21.45 -11.21
C ARG A 306 8.54 -21.13 -11.43
N GLY A 307 8.02 -20.09 -10.79
CA GLY A 307 6.65 -19.60 -11.02
C GLY A 307 6.43 -19.07 -12.43
N ALA A 308 7.37 -18.25 -12.92
CA ALA A 308 7.34 -17.70 -14.27
C ALA A 308 7.33 -18.82 -15.33
N ALA A 309 8.23 -19.80 -15.20
CA ALA A 309 8.31 -20.94 -16.13
C ALA A 309 6.98 -21.73 -16.21
N ARG A 310 6.29 -21.94 -15.08
CA ARG A 310 4.97 -22.60 -15.06
C ARG A 310 3.89 -21.82 -15.79
N ALA A 311 4.01 -20.49 -15.84
CA ALA A 311 3.10 -19.63 -16.60
C ALA A 311 3.57 -19.34 -18.03
N GLY A 312 4.63 -20.01 -18.52
CA GLY A 312 5.20 -19.74 -19.84
C GLY A 312 5.84 -18.35 -19.96
N ARG A 313 6.28 -17.76 -18.84
CA ARG A 313 6.93 -16.45 -18.76
C ARG A 313 8.42 -16.60 -18.47
N VAL A 314 9.20 -15.68 -19.01
CA VAL A 314 10.61 -15.46 -18.64
C VAL A 314 10.70 -14.14 -17.88
N LEU A 315 11.43 -14.13 -16.76
CA LEU A 315 11.67 -12.91 -16.00
C LEU A 315 12.85 -12.17 -16.63
N GLY A 316 12.60 -10.96 -17.15
CA GLY A 316 13.62 -10.07 -17.67
C GLY A 316 14.26 -9.20 -16.60
N ASP A 317 15.14 -8.30 -17.03
CA ASP A 317 15.83 -7.32 -16.17
C ASP A 317 14.86 -6.28 -15.57
N ASP A 318 13.66 -6.17 -16.13
CA ASP A 318 12.55 -5.33 -15.65
C ASP A 318 11.81 -5.92 -14.45
N PHE A 319 12.06 -7.18 -14.07
CA PHE A 319 11.45 -7.81 -12.91
C PHE A 319 12.02 -7.25 -11.59
N HIS A 320 11.37 -6.22 -11.06
CA HIS A 320 11.87 -5.50 -9.90
C HIS A 320 11.89 -6.36 -8.64
N THR A 321 13.06 -6.51 -8.02
CA THR A 321 13.23 -7.29 -6.79
C THR A 321 13.65 -6.38 -5.65
N SER A 322 12.93 -6.48 -4.53
CA SER A 322 13.10 -5.63 -3.36
C SER A 322 13.13 -6.46 -2.08
N ALA A 323 13.84 -5.96 -1.08
CA ALA A 323 13.98 -6.61 0.21
C ALA A 323 13.64 -5.63 1.34
N LEU A 324 12.70 -6.00 2.19
CA LEU A 324 12.48 -5.29 3.44
C LEU A 324 13.58 -5.71 4.44
N VAL A 325 14.34 -4.71 4.88
CA VAL A 325 15.44 -4.86 5.84
C VAL A 325 15.30 -3.82 6.95
N ASN A 326 15.78 -4.16 8.14
CA ASN A 326 16.00 -3.17 9.20
C ASN A 326 17.46 -2.79 9.18
N VAL A 327 17.74 -1.49 9.21
CA VAL A 327 19.10 -0.95 9.18
C VAL A 327 19.25 -0.03 10.37
N LEU A 328 20.31 -0.24 11.14
CA LEU A 328 20.76 0.66 12.18
C LEU A 328 22.26 0.88 12.00
N MET A 329 22.67 2.15 12.06
CA MET A 329 24.07 2.54 12.02
C MET A 329 24.58 2.67 13.45
N LEU A 330 25.60 1.90 13.79
CA LEU A 330 26.26 1.97 15.10
C LEU A 330 27.14 3.21 15.18
N GLU A 331 27.21 3.80 16.36
CA GLU A 331 28.27 4.76 16.66
C GLU A 331 29.63 4.04 16.73
N PRO A 332 30.75 4.72 16.47
CA PRO A 332 32.07 4.12 16.61
C PRO A 332 32.27 3.50 17.99
N GLY A 333 32.48 2.18 18.03
CA GLY A 333 32.67 1.41 19.27
C GLY A 333 31.39 1.03 20.03
N GLU A 334 30.21 1.36 19.51
CA GLU A 334 28.95 0.96 20.15
C GLU A 334 28.70 -0.56 20.01
N PRO A 335 28.40 -1.26 21.12
CA PRO A 335 28.10 -2.68 21.08
C PRO A 335 26.67 -2.95 20.57
N LEU A 336 26.43 -4.13 20.00
CA LEU A 336 25.13 -4.53 19.43
C LEU A 336 24.01 -4.68 20.48
N ASP A 337 24.37 -4.78 21.75
CA ASP A 337 23.44 -4.86 22.88
C ASP A 337 23.35 -3.53 23.66
N SER A 338 23.78 -2.41 23.06
CA SER A 338 23.58 -1.10 23.67
C SER A 338 22.09 -0.82 23.90
N PRO A 339 21.71 -0.06 24.95
CA PRO A 339 20.32 0.31 25.18
C PRO A 339 19.66 0.99 23.97
N ARG A 340 20.42 1.78 23.20
CA ARG A 340 19.94 2.45 21.98
C ARG A 340 19.65 1.43 20.88
N VAL A 341 20.57 0.50 20.63
CA VAL A 341 20.37 -0.55 19.62
C VAL A 341 19.15 -1.40 19.99
N ILE A 342 19.04 -1.84 21.24
CA ILE A 342 17.90 -2.63 21.72
C ILE A 342 16.59 -1.85 21.54
N ALA A 343 16.56 -0.55 21.89
CA ALA A 343 15.36 0.27 21.75
C ALA A 343 14.92 0.43 20.29
N GLU A 344 15.87 0.65 19.37
CA GLU A 344 15.58 0.94 17.96
C GLU A 344 15.26 -0.31 17.13
N VAL A 345 16.02 -1.40 17.29
CA VAL A 345 15.83 -2.63 16.49
C VAL A 345 15.13 -3.76 17.23
N GLY A 346 15.06 -3.72 18.55
CA GLY A 346 14.38 -4.74 19.37
C GLY A 346 12.94 -5.03 18.93
N PRO A 347 12.08 -4.02 18.71
CA PRO A 347 10.73 -4.26 18.21
C PRO A 347 10.68 -5.02 16.87
N ALA A 348 11.63 -4.75 15.97
CA ALA A 348 11.71 -5.42 14.68
C ALA A 348 12.21 -6.86 14.81
N VAL A 349 13.14 -7.12 15.74
CA VAL A 349 13.56 -8.47 16.14
C VAL A 349 12.38 -9.25 16.72
N MET A 350 11.61 -8.65 17.63
CA MET A 350 10.42 -9.29 18.21
C MET A 350 9.37 -9.63 17.14
N THR A 351 9.19 -8.77 16.14
CA THR A 351 8.33 -9.06 14.98
C THR A 351 8.77 -10.34 14.24
N ASN A 352 10.09 -10.59 14.13
CA ASN A 352 10.59 -11.85 13.56
C ASN A 352 10.25 -13.05 14.46
N PHE A 353 10.36 -12.91 15.79
CA PHE A 353 10.00 -13.96 16.75
C PHE A 353 8.52 -14.30 16.71
N HIS A 354 7.63 -13.29 16.67
CA HIS A 354 6.19 -13.48 16.49
C HIS A 354 5.90 -14.32 15.24
N TYR A 355 6.51 -13.95 14.11
CA TYR A 355 6.39 -14.70 12.86
C TYR A 355 6.87 -16.16 12.97
N LEU A 356 8.04 -16.39 13.60
CA LEU A 356 8.62 -17.73 13.72
C LEU A 356 7.75 -18.67 14.55
N VAL A 357 7.18 -18.22 15.67
CA VAL A 357 6.27 -19.06 16.46
C VAL A 357 5.06 -19.47 15.65
N ASP A 358 4.51 -18.53 14.89
CA ASP A 358 3.35 -18.84 14.09
C ASP A 358 3.69 -19.78 12.93
N TRP A 359 4.86 -19.61 12.31
CA TRP A 359 5.38 -20.53 11.30
C TRP A 359 5.62 -21.95 11.87
N VAL A 360 6.21 -22.07 13.05
CA VAL A 360 6.39 -23.36 13.74
C VAL A 360 5.03 -24.01 13.99
N ARG A 361 4.07 -23.26 14.52
CA ARG A 361 2.72 -23.76 14.79
C ARG A 361 1.99 -24.22 13.52
N GLU A 362 2.16 -23.49 12.42
CA GLU A 362 1.46 -23.77 11.15
C GLU A 362 2.11 -24.89 10.33
N THR A 363 3.42 -25.10 10.49
CA THR A 363 4.18 -26.07 9.70
C THR A 363 4.59 -27.32 10.48
N GLY A 364 4.54 -27.28 11.82
CA GLY A 364 5.05 -28.34 12.69
C GLY A 364 6.57 -28.51 12.68
N LYS A 365 7.30 -27.57 12.08
CA LYS A 365 8.77 -27.63 11.98
C LYS A 365 9.44 -27.11 13.23
N GLU A 366 10.66 -27.57 13.47
CA GLU A 366 11.51 -27.06 14.56
C GLU A 366 11.89 -25.59 14.37
N PRO A 367 11.99 -24.80 15.46
CA PRO A 367 12.48 -23.43 15.39
C PRO A 367 13.94 -23.39 14.89
N PRO A 368 14.30 -22.35 14.11
CA PRO A 368 15.68 -22.17 13.65
C PRO A 368 16.70 -22.14 14.79
N ALA A 369 17.91 -22.64 14.53
CA ALA A 369 18.96 -22.76 15.55
C ALA A 369 19.25 -21.45 16.30
N TYR A 370 19.22 -20.31 15.60
CA TYR A 370 19.52 -19.00 16.19
C TYR A 370 18.48 -18.49 17.19
N VAL A 371 17.26 -19.03 17.22
CA VAL A 371 16.24 -18.66 18.23
C VAL A 371 16.08 -19.69 19.33
N ARG A 372 16.61 -20.91 19.17
CA ARG A 372 16.47 -21.99 20.17
C ARG A 372 16.89 -21.59 21.58
N PRO A 373 17.99 -20.85 21.80
CA PRO A 373 18.44 -20.49 23.15
C PRO A 373 17.41 -19.71 23.98
N VAL A 374 16.53 -18.95 23.32
CA VAL A 374 15.53 -18.09 23.98
C VAL A 374 14.09 -18.54 23.69
N TRP A 375 13.91 -19.67 23.00
CA TRP A 375 12.60 -20.12 22.51
C TRP A 375 11.64 -20.44 23.65
N ASP A 376 12.08 -21.23 24.63
CA ASP A 376 11.22 -21.69 25.72
C ASP A 376 10.79 -20.55 26.64
N GLU A 377 11.71 -19.63 26.95
CA GLU A 377 11.44 -18.41 27.70
C GLU A 377 10.38 -17.56 26.98
N TYR A 378 10.59 -17.34 25.67
CA TYR A 378 9.65 -16.56 24.86
C TYR A 378 8.27 -17.24 24.74
N MET A 379 8.22 -18.57 24.64
CA MET A 379 6.97 -19.32 24.63
C MET A 379 6.27 -19.28 25.99
N ALA A 380 7.00 -19.26 27.12
CA ALA A 380 6.43 -19.05 28.45
C ALA A 380 5.81 -17.65 28.55
N PHE A 381 6.52 -16.62 28.08
CA PHE A 381 6.00 -15.26 27.96
C PHE A 381 4.71 -15.17 27.12
N ARG A 382 4.62 -15.91 26.00
CA ARG A 382 3.36 -15.99 25.22
C ARG A 382 2.22 -16.64 25.99
N ARG A 383 2.49 -17.77 26.67
CA ARG A 383 1.48 -18.54 27.41
C ARG A 383 0.92 -17.81 28.63
N ALA A 384 1.67 -16.85 29.18
CA ALA A 384 1.22 -16.03 30.30
C ALA A 384 0.13 -15.00 29.94
N ARG A 385 -0.17 -14.80 28.65
CA ARG A 385 -1.20 -13.87 28.19
C ARG A 385 -2.57 -14.55 28.11
N ASP A 386 -3.62 -13.77 28.34
CA ASP A 386 -5.00 -14.20 28.15
C ASP A 386 -5.25 -14.57 26.68
N ALA A 387 -5.77 -15.78 26.44
CA ALA A 387 -6.08 -16.27 25.10
C ALA A 387 -7.14 -15.41 24.38
N ALA A 388 -8.03 -14.73 25.12
CA ALA A 388 -9.08 -13.90 24.55
C ALA A 388 -8.53 -12.67 23.80
N ASP A 389 -7.42 -12.10 24.28
CA ASP A 389 -6.85 -10.86 23.73
C ASP A 389 -5.37 -10.97 23.32
N ALA A 390 -4.79 -12.17 23.39
CA ALA A 390 -3.38 -12.41 23.05
C ALA A 390 -3.00 -11.83 21.68
N HIS A 391 -3.90 -11.88 20.70
CA HIS A 391 -3.65 -11.35 19.36
C HIS A 391 -3.44 -9.82 19.31
N LEU A 392 -4.00 -9.07 20.28
CA LEU A 392 -3.81 -7.62 20.43
C LEU A 392 -2.50 -7.26 21.13
N LYS A 393 -1.92 -8.19 21.91
CA LYS A 393 -0.72 -7.97 22.75
C LYS A 393 0.57 -8.53 22.13
N MET A 394 0.47 -9.13 20.95
CA MET A 394 1.54 -9.92 20.32
C MET A 394 1.95 -9.40 18.93
N HIS A 395 1.21 -8.45 18.36
CA HIS A 395 1.45 -7.86 17.05
C HIS A 395 1.16 -6.37 17.12
#